data_AF-A0A2N1M2M7-F1
#
_entry.id   AF-A0A2N1M2M7-F1
#
_cell.length_a   1.000
_cell.length_b   1.000
_cell.length_c   1.000
_cell.angle_alpha   90.00
_cell.angle_beta   90.00
_cell.angle_gamma   90.00
#
_symmetry.space_group_name_H-M   'P 1'
#
loop_
_entity.id
_entity.type
_entity.pdbx_description
1 polymer ?
#
loop_
_entity_poly.entity_id
_entity_poly.type
_entity_poly.pdbx_seq_one_letter_code
_entity_poly.pdbx_strand_id
1 'polypeptide(L)'
;MGDASQMLHLLMDWKDLELLWIVKARLDPISRRLISLLWMSLTQRELYSKHNDIIIVDSTYNTNRFQMILCIVTIIDNNYRTRIVACMIIEDETLDTYQWIFDRYLSAPAVHISHRFEPPEKAQRKTGQSVRGIPS
;
A
#
# COMPACT_ATOMS: atom_id res chain seq x y z
N MET A 1 11.38 -16.20 -22.17
CA MET A 1 11.19 -15.22 -21.08
C MET A 1 9.80 -15.42 -20.49
N GLY A 2 9.68 -15.49 -19.17
CA GLY A 2 8.38 -15.76 -18.52
C GLY A 2 7.48 -14.52 -18.42
N ASP A 3 6.17 -14.75 -18.43
CA ASP A 3 5.05 -13.82 -18.30
C ASP A 3 5.22 -12.80 -17.16
N ALA A 4 5.69 -13.22 -15.98
CA ALA A 4 5.96 -12.33 -14.86
C ALA A 4 7.12 -11.35 -15.12
N SER A 5 8.17 -11.81 -15.82
CA SER A 5 9.29 -10.95 -16.22
C SER A 5 8.84 -9.93 -17.27
N GLN A 6 8.01 -10.35 -18.23
CA GLN A 6 7.43 -9.44 -19.24
C GLN A 6 6.53 -8.39 -18.59
N MET A 7 5.70 -8.79 -17.62
CA MET A 7 4.87 -7.85 -16.87
C MET A 7 5.70 -6.85 -16.06
N LEU A 8 6.79 -7.31 -15.41
CA LEU A 8 7.70 -6.41 -14.71
C LEU A 8 8.36 -5.41 -15.65
N HIS A 9 8.82 -5.84 -16.82
CA HIS A 9 9.37 -4.96 -17.84
C HIS A 9 8.35 -3.92 -18.30
N LEU A 10 7.12 -4.33 -18.63
CA LEU A 10 6.05 -3.41 -19.03
C LEU A 10 5.76 -2.35 -17.94
N LEU A 11 5.71 -2.77 -16.67
CA LEU A 11 5.49 -1.85 -15.56
C LEU A 11 6.67 -0.88 -15.38
N MET A 12 7.91 -1.32 -15.62
CA MET A 12 9.08 -0.46 -15.61
C MET A 12 9.05 0.54 -16.78
N ASP A 13 8.68 0.09 -17.97
CA ASP A 13 8.56 0.97 -19.15
C ASP A 13 7.48 2.05 -18.93
N TRP A 14 6.34 1.68 -18.33
CA TRP A 14 5.29 2.65 -17.97
C TRP A 14 5.73 3.62 -16.88
N LYS A 15 6.53 3.15 -15.92
CA LYS A 15 7.13 4.01 -14.90
C LYS A 15 8.08 5.05 -15.52
N ASP A 16 8.82 4.67 -16.55
CA ASP A 16 9.75 5.57 -17.24
C ASP A 16 9.01 6.62 -18.09
N LEU A 17 7.79 6.30 -18.56
CA LEU A 17 6.93 7.23 -19.29
C LEU A 17 6.19 8.21 -18.38
N GLU A 18 5.71 7.76 -17.22
CA GLU A 18 4.99 8.57 -16.24
C GLU A 18 5.68 8.51 -14.87
N LEU A 19 6.50 9.53 -14.57
CA LEU A 19 7.36 9.61 -13.38
C LEU A 19 6.64 9.40 -12.02
N LEU A 20 5.32 9.55 -11.98
CA LEU A 20 4.52 9.40 -10.76
C LEU A 20 3.94 8.00 -10.56
N TRP A 21 4.18 7.06 -11.48
CA TRP A 21 3.86 5.66 -11.27
C TRP A 21 4.68 5.05 -10.14
N ILE A 22 3.97 4.38 -9.24
CA ILE A 22 4.57 3.60 -8.18
C ILE A 22 4.70 2.19 -8.70
N VAL A 23 5.94 1.74 -8.87
CA VAL A 23 6.29 0.34 -9.09
C VAL A 23 7.38 0.01 -8.09
N LYS A 24 7.14 -1.01 -7.26
CA LYS A 24 8.05 -1.46 -6.21
C LYS A 24 8.21 -2.97 -6.33
N ALA A 25 9.42 -3.40 -6.66
CA ALA A 25 9.77 -4.82 -6.70
C ALA A 25 10.68 -5.16 -5.51
N ARG A 26 10.46 -6.33 -4.93
CA ARG A 26 11.30 -6.96 -3.91
C ARG A 26 11.79 -8.28 -4.48
N LEU A 27 13.11 -8.46 -4.51
CA LEU A 27 13.76 -9.69 -4.93
C LEU A 27 14.32 -10.41 -3.71
N ASP A 28 14.29 -11.74 -3.74
CA ASP A 28 15.04 -12.55 -2.80
C ASP A 28 16.55 -12.25 -2.94
N PRO A 29 17.28 -11.95 -1.84
CA PRO A 29 18.67 -11.52 -1.92
C PRO A 29 19.61 -12.57 -2.55
N ILE A 30 19.29 -13.85 -2.39
CA ILE A 30 20.15 -14.97 -2.79
C ILE A 30 19.80 -15.44 -4.20
N SER A 31 18.56 -15.92 -4.38
CA SER A 31 18.06 -16.50 -5.63
C SER A 31 17.72 -15.46 -6.70
N ARG A 32 17.62 -14.17 -6.31
CA ARG A 32 17.20 -13.06 -7.17
C ARG A 32 15.81 -13.24 -7.78
N ARG A 33 15.00 -14.16 -7.25
CA ARG A 33 13.61 -14.36 -7.67
C ARG A 33 12.74 -13.21 -7.15
N LEU A 34 11.71 -12.86 -7.91
CA LEU A 34 10.72 -11.88 -7.48
C LEU A 34 9.87 -12.48 -6.36
N ILE A 35 9.87 -11.82 -5.19
CA ILE A 35 9.10 -12.24 -4.02
C ILE A 35 7.92 -11.31 -3.76
N SER A 36 8.01 -10.04 -4.18
CA SER A 36 6.90 -9.11 -4.10
C SER A 36 6.96 -8.06 -5.20
N LEU A 37 5.82 -7.69 -5.75
CA LEU A 37 5.66 -6.65 -6.74
C LEU A 37 4.40 -5.85 -6.41
N LEU A 38 4.54 -4.55 -6.25
CA LEU A 38 3.42 -3.62 -6.07
C LEU A 38 3.43 -2.62 -7.21
N TRP A 39 2.26 -2.34 -7.77
CA TRP A 39 2.09 -1.26 -8.74
C TRP A 39 0.81 -0.46 -8.52
N MET A 40 0.92 0.82 -8.83
CA MET A 40 -0.15 1.82 -8.71
C MET A 40 0.14 2.96 -9.71
N SER A 41 -0.85 3.29 -10.53
CA SER A 41 -0.76 4.44 -11.45
C SER A 41 -0.96 5.76 -10.72
N LEU A 42 -0.63 6.88 -11.38
CA LEU A 42 -0.88 8.23 -10.83
C LEU A 42 -2.37 8.44 -10.49
N THR A 43 -3.28 8.12 -11.40
CA THR A 43 -4.72 8.29 -11.17
C THR A 43 -5.21 7.45 -10.00
N GLN A 44 -4.69 6.23 -9.85
CA GLN A 44 -5.02 5.38 -8.71
C GLN A 44 -4.53 5.99 -7.39
N ARG A 45 -3.34 6.61 -7.40
CA ARG A 45 -2.79 7.33 -6.24
C ARG A 45 -3.64 8.53 -5.84
N GLU A 46 -4.12 9.30 -6.82
CA GLU A 46 -5.03 10.42 -6.57
C GLU A 46 -6.37 9.94 -6.02
N LEU A 47 -6.92 8.86 -6.56
CA LEU A 47 -8.13 8.22 -6.04
C LEU A 47 -7.96 7.79 -4.59
N TYR A 48 -6.84 7.12 -4.27
CA TYR A 48 -6.52 6.74 -2.90
C TYR A 48 -6.40 7.96 -1.98
N SER A 49 -5.69 9.00 -2.40
CA SER A 49 -5.53 10.22 -1.60
C SER A 49 -6.86 10.93 -1.31
N LYS A 50 -7.87 10.71 -2.14
CA LYS A 50 -9.19 11.36 -2.02
C LYS A 50 -10.22 10.53 -1.25
N HIS A 51 -10.12 9.20 -1.30
CA HIS A 51 -11.16 8.27 -0.85
C HIS A 51 -10.58 7.07 -0.08
N ASN A 52 -9.72 7.33 0.92
CA ASN A 52 -9.08 6.28 1.74
C ASN A 52 -9.83 5.93 3.03
N ASP A 53 -11.07 6.37 3.20
CA ASP A 53 -11.87 6.09 4.40
C ASP A 53 -12.23 4.60 4.53
N ILE A 54 -12.47 3.93 3.40
CA ILE A 54 -12.81 2.51 3.33
C ILE A 54 -11.84 1.84 2.36
N ILE A 55 -11.06 0.89 2.87
CA ILE A 55 -10.10 0.09 2.10
C ILE A 55 -10.48 -1.38 2.22
N ILE A 56 -10.58 -2.07 1.09
CA ILE A 56 -10.83 -3.51 1.00
C ILE A 56 -9.66 -4.14 0.26
N VAL A 57 -9.01 -5.12 0.89
CA VAL A 57 -7.96 -5.92 0.26
C VAL A 57 -8.52 -7.30 -0.02
N ASP A 58 -8.50 -7.71 -1.29
CA ASP A 58 -8.90 -9.04 -1.72
C ASP A 58 -7.66 -9.80 -2.20
N SER A 59 -7.45 -11.01 -1.66
CA SER A 59 -6.33 -11.87 -2.02
C SER A 59 -6.84 -13.11 -2.75
N THR A 60 -6.34 -13.31 -3.95
CA THR A 60 -6.65 -14.51 -4.76
C THR A 60 -5.43 -15.41 -4.85
N TYR A 61 -5.61 -16.63 -4.38
CA TYR A 61 -4.59 -17.67 -4.33
C TYR A 61 -4.61 -18.52 -5.60
N ASN A 62 -3.48 -19.14 -5.93
CA ASN A 62 -3.35 -20.15 -7.00
C ASN A 62 -3.72 -19.67 -8.41
N THR A 63 -3.60 -18.37 -8.69
CA THR A 63 -3.96 -17.78 -10.00
C THR A 63 -2.80 -17.68 -11.00
N ASN A 64 -1.57 -17.97 -10.58
CA ASN A 64 -0.40 -17.95 -11.47
C ASN A 64 0.50 -19.19 -11.29
N ARG A 65 1.24 -19.55 -12.35
CA ARG A 65 2.17 -20.69 -12.37
C ARG A 65 3.32 -20.61 -11.37
N PHE A 66 3.48 -19.46 -10.71
CA PHE A 66 4.51 -19.20 -9.73
C PHE A 66 4.00 -19.39 -8.30
N GLN A 67 2.73 -19.78 -8.13
CA GLN A 67 2.06 -19.96 -6.83
C GLN A 67 2.09 -18.70 -5.96
N MET A 68 2.22 -17.52 -6.57
CA MET A 68 2.16 -16.26 -5.86
C MET A 68 0.72 -15.81 -5.67
N ILE A 69 0.47 -15.03 -4.63
CA ILE A 69 -0.83 -14.48 -4.26
C ILE A 69 -0.99 -13.14 -5.00
N LEU A 70 -2.13 -12.96 -5.67
CA LEU A 70 -2.52 -11.69 -6.25
C LEU A 70 -3.42 -10.96 -5.26
N CYS A 71 -2.94 -9.84 -4.73
CA CYS A 71 -3.71 -8.97 -3.86
C CYS A 71 -4.19 -7.74 -4.64
N ILE A 72 -5.47 -7.43 -4.53
CA ILE A 72 -6.10 -6.26 -5.12
C ILE A 72 -6.54 -5.35 -3.98
N VAL A 73 -6.07 -4.11 -3.99
CA VAL A 73 -6.47 -3.08 -3.03
C VAL A 73 -7.53 -2.22 -3.69
N THR A 74 -8.70 -2.15 -3.07
CA THR A 74 -9.84 -1.36 -3.53
C THR A 74 -10.30 -0.39 -2.47
N ILE A 75 -10.94 0.70 -2.92
CA ILE A 75 -11.62 1.69 -2.10
C ILE A 75 -13.08 1.82 -2.54
N ILE A 76 -13.90 2.44 -1.71
CA ILE A 76 -15.25 2.87 -2.07
C ILE A 76 -15.26 4.38 -2.23
N ASP A 77 -15.56 4.87 -3.43
CA ASP A 77 -15.68 6.32 -3.67
C ASP A 77 -17.02 6.89 -3.13
N ASN A 78 -17.14 8.22 -3.12
CA ASN A 78 -18.34 8.91 -2.61
C ASN A 78 -19.62 8.61 -3.42
N ASN A 79 -19.51 7.93 -4.55
CA ASN A 79 -20.62 7.46 -5.35
C ASN A 79 -20.92 5.97 -5.11
N TYR A 80 -20.39 5.40 -4.02
CA TYR A 80 -20.53 3.99 -3.64
C TYR A 80 -19.96 3.02 -4.67
N ARG A 81 -18.96 3.45 -5.45
CA ARG A 81 -18.33 2.59 -6.46
C ARG A 81 -17.01 2.04 -5.94
N THR A 82 -16.82 0.73 -6.12
CA THR A 82 -15.54 0.08 -5.87
C THR A 82 -14.51 0.49 -6.91
N ARG A 83 -13.35 0.99 -6.48
CA ARG A 83 -12.23 1.40 -7.34
C ARG A 83 -10.97 0.66 -6.94
N ILE A 84 -10.29 0.06 -7.91
CA ILE A 84 -8.95 -0.54 -7.68
C ILE A 84 -7.93 0.58 -7.62
N VAL A 85 -7.19 0.64 -6.51
CA VAL A 85 -6.16 1.66 -6.24
C VAL A 85 -4.75 1.09 -6.21
N ALA A 86 -4.58 -0.21 -6.01
CA ALA A 86 -3.30 -0.86 -6.22
C ALA A 86 -3.50 -2.35 -6.47
N CYS A 87 -2.51 -2.94 -7.11
CA CYS A 87 -2.41 -4.38 -7.28
C CYS A 87 -1.02 -4.84 -6.85
N MET A 88 -0.96 -6.06 -6.33
CA MET A 88 0.26 -6.62 -5.78
C MET A 88 0.34 -8.11 -6.05
N ILE A 89 1.55 -8.59 -6.31
CA ILE A 89 1.87 -10.01 -6.32
C ILE A 89 2.83 -10.27 -5.17
N ILE A 90 2.50 -11.19 -4.28
CA ILE A 90 3.31 -11.52 -3.10
C ILE A 90 3.49 -13.03 -2.94
N GLU A 91 4.62 -13.45 -2.38
CA GLU A 91 4.92 -14.87 -2.14
C GLU A 91 4.20 -15.41 -0.90
N ASP A 92 3.92 -14.56 0.10
CA ASP A 92 3.27 -14.94 1.36
C ASP A 92 2.39 -13.82 1.94
N GLU A 93 1.49 -14.18 2.84
CA GLU A 93 0.65 -13.27 3.63
C GLU A 93 1.19 -13.11 5.06
N THR A 94 2.50 -12.93 5.20
CA THR A 94 3.10 -12.63 6.50
C THR A 94 2.88 -11.17 6.90
N LEU A 95 2.93 -10.91 8.21
CA LEU A 95 2.89 -9.54 8.74
C LEU A 95 3.99 -8.66 8.12
N ASP A 96 5.20 -9.20 7.97
CA ASP A 96 6.35 -8.48 7.42
C ASP A 96 6.12 -8.09 5.95
N THR A 97 5.49 -8.97 5.16
CA THR A 97 5.11 -8.68 3.78
C THR A 97 4.06 -7.56 3.74
N TYR A 98 3.02 -7.61 4.58
CA TYR A 98 2.02 -6.55 4.64
C TYR A 98 2.58 -5.23 5.18
N GLN A 99 3.44 -5.23 6.19
CA GLN A 99 4.11 -4.03 6.67
C GLN A 99 4.96 -3.39 5.56
N TRP A 100 5.73 -4.19 4.84
CA TRP A 100 6.50 -3.71 3.68
C TRP A 100 5.58 -3.09 2.61
N ILE A 101 4.43 -3.71 2.33
CA ILE A 101 3.43 -3.19 1.41
C ILE A 101 2.89 -1.84 1.88
N PHE A 102 2.36 -1.79 3.11
CA PHE A 102 1.69 -0.59 3.61
C PHE A 102 2.67 0.55 3.81
N ASP A 103 3.89 0.30 4.29
CA ASP A 103 4.90 1.35 4.38
C ASP A 103 5.22 1.95 3.00
N ARG A 104 5.25 1.14 1.94
CA ARG A 104 5.55 1.63 0.58
C ARG A 104 4.34 2.23 -0.13
N TYR A 105 3.14 1.75 0.19
CA TYR A 105 1.87 2.25 -0.30
C TYR A 105 1.50 3.59 0.36
N LEU A 106 1.68 3.69 1.68
CA LEU A 106 1.33 4.86 2.50
C LEU A 106 2.44 5.92 2.55
N SER A 107 3.71 5.56 2.32
CA SER A 107 4.81 6.54 2.26
C SER A 107 4.97 7.22 0.89
N ALA A 108 4.15 6.87 -0.10
CA ALA A 108 4.10 7.65 -1.33
C ALA A 108 3.76 9.10 -0.96
N PRO A 109 4.63 10.09 -1.25
CA PRO A 109 4.51 11.42 -0.67
C PRO A 109 3.14 11.98 -1.00
N ALA A 110 2.27 12.05 0.00
CA ALA A 110 1.07 12.84 -0.08
C ALA A 110 1.51 14.22 -0.56
N VAL A 111 1.05 14.64 -1.75
CA VAL A 111 1.05 16.05 -2.09
C VAL A 111 0.30 16.71 -0.92
N HIS A 112 1.06 17.44 -0.09
CA HIS A 112 0.73 17.96 1.24
C HIS A 112 -0.59 17.49 1.87
N ILE A 113 -0.52 16.56 2.82
CA ILE A 113 -1.60 16.30 3.78
C ILE A 113 -1.12 16.73 5.17
N SER A 114 -1.75 17.79 5.70
CA SER A 114 -1.48 18.42 7.00
C SER A 114 -2.05 17.65 8.21
N HIS A 115 -2.46 16.40 8.05
CA HIS A 115 -2.91 15.59 9.18
C HIS A 115 -2.10 14.29 9.24
N ARG A 116 -1.00 14.39 10.00
CA ARG A 116 -0.20 13.26 10.48
C ARG A 116 -1.11 12.30 11.27
N PHE A 117 -1.16 11.03 10.83
CA PHE A 117 -1.73 9.93 11.59
C PHE A 117 -0.97 9.76 12.91
N GLU A 118 -1.64 9.89 14.06
CA GLU A 118 -1.08 9.53 15.37
C GLU A 118 -1.46 8.09 15.73
N PRO A 119 -0.49 7.21 16.04
CA PRO A 119 -0.80 5.84 16.46
C PRO A 119 -1.57 5.82 17.79
N PRO A 120 -2.47 4.83 17.98
CA PRO A 120 -3.39 4.76 19.12
C PRO A 120 -2.72 4.67 20.49
N GLU A 121 -1.45 4.26 20.59
CA GLU A 121 -0.69 4.24 21.84
C GLU A 121 -0.48 5.64 22.45
N LYS A 122 -0.44 6.70 21.63
CA LYS A 122 -0.22 8.06 22.13
C LYS A 122 -1.50 8.75 22.60
N ALA A 123 -2.67 8.27 22.18
CA ALA A 123 -3.96 8.82 22.57
C ALA A 123 -4.33 8.49 24.03
N GLN A 124 -3.79 7.41 24.61
CA GLN A 124 -4.15 6.96 25.96
C GLN A 124 -3.33 7.60 27.09
N ARG A 125 -2.27 8.36 26.79
CA ARG A 125 -1.44 9.03 27.82
C ARG A 125 -1.95 10.41 28.25
N LYS A 126 -3.04 10.94 27.68
CA LYS A 126 -3.51 12.32 27.97
C LYS A 126 -4.72 12.43 28.90
N THR A 127 -5.23 11.34 29.48
CA THR A 127 -6.45 11.37 30.32
C THR A 127 -6.17 11.26 31.83
N GLY A 128 -4.98 11.64 32.30
CA GLY A 128 -4.51 11.28 33.65
C GLY A 128 -3.91 12.38 34.54
N GLN A 129 -3.97 13.67 34.19
CA GLN A 129 -3.52 14.74 35.11
C GLN A 129 -4.42 15.97 35.05
N SER A 130 -5.39 16.04 35.96
CA SER A 130 -5.91 17.29 36.50
C SER A 130 -6.60 16.97 37.82
N VAL A 131 -5.95 17.24 38.96
CA VAL A 131 -6.48 17.96 40.15
C VAL A 131 -5.32 18.18 41.14
N ARG A 132 -5.07 19.45 41.51
CA ARG A 132 -4.42 20.01 42.74
C ARG A 132 -3.55 21.22 42.35
N GLY A 133 -3.72 22.44 42.82
CA GLY A 133 -4.63 23.06 43.80
C GLY A 133 -4.45 24.59 43.72
N ILE A 134 -5.46 25.35 44.16
CA ILE A 134 -5.45 26.82 44.22
C ILE A 134 -5.01 27.22 45.64
N PRO A 135 -4.02 28.10 45.84
CA PRO A 135 -3.68 28.58 47.18
C PRO A 135 -4.62 29.72 47.61
N SER A 136 -4.94 29.75 48.89
CA SER A 136 -5.52 30.92 49.60
C SER A 136 -4.40 31.78 50.17
#